data_AF-A0AB38YDY3-F1
#
_entry.id   AF-A0AB38YDY3-F1
#
_cell.length_a   1.000
_cell.length_b   1.000
_cell.length_c   1.000
_cell.angle_alpha   90.00
_cell.angle_beta   90.00
_cell.angle_gamma   90.00
#
_symmetry.space_group_name_H-M   'P 1'
#
loop_
_entity.id
_entity.type
_entity.pdbx_description
1 polymer ?
#
loop_
_entity_poly.entity_id
_entity_poly.type
_entity_poly.pdbx_seq_one_letter_code
_entity_poly.pdbx_strand_id
1 'polypeptide(L)'
;MFSRAITLLFGCFAAVALPGCAHFVMPTTGEPNSNLSADRPEPAPESSQRVRCSLPIVAPDSLSSPSLTFSDSPCMLLAWQQFMQHSLHLDTEARRRVLASLPDTQVGTAQSALLSSHPSTPHLLRLHSQLQLLELIPELPTALAEYFKWLTDHQQRLLETELTVQGLSRLNSQQQQDIQRLQAEIAEKTAQIQALTEIEARLSENQPDRSSDDIEPLTERTREERPDD
;
A
#
# COMPACT_ATOMS: atom_id res chain seq x y z
N MET A 1 -28.32 -26.97 -11.29
CA MET A 1 -28.90 -25.95 -12.17
C MET A 1 -28.45 -24.58 -11.67
N PHE A 2 -27.85 -23.78 -12.56
CA PHE A 2 -27.26 -22.43 -12.38
C PHE A 2 -26.09 -22.33 -11.37
N SER A 3 -24.81 -22.10 -11.69
CA SER A 3 -24.08 -21.57 -12.86
C SER A 3 -24.46 -20.16 -13.33
N ARG A 4 -23.74 -19.15 -12.81
CA ARG A 4 -23.37 -17.84 -13.44
C ARG A 4 -22.15 -17.30 -12.67
N ALA A 5 -20.92 -17.37 -13.19
CA ALA A 5 -20.30 -16.50 -14.18
C ALA A 5 -20.09 -15.05 -13.68
N ILE A 6 -18.92 -14.78 -13.08
CA ILE A 6 -18.39 -13.42 -12.86
C ILE A 6 -17.20 -13.25 -13.80
N THR A 7 -17.45 -12.48 -14.85
CA THR A 7 -16.49 -12.05 -15.86
C THR A 7 -15.57 -10.99 -15.26
N LEU A 8 -14.28 -11.27 -15.18
CA LEU A 8 -13.24 -10.30 -14.83
C LEU A 8 -12.95 -9.38 -16.04
N LEU A 9 -13.21 -8.09 -15.87
CA LEU A 9 -12.72 -7.03 -16.75
C LEU A 9 -11.45 -6.44 -16.11
N PHE A 10 -10.28 -6.94 -16.52
CA PHE A 10 -9.00 -6.25 -16.31
C PHE A 10 -8.70 -5.44 -17.59
N GLY A 11 -8.92 -4.13 -17.50
CA GLY A 11 -8.60 -3.17 -18.55
C GLY A 11 -7.14 -2.72 -18.48
N CYS A 12 -6.46 -2.79 -19.62
CA CYS A 12 -5.09 -2.41 -19.91
C CYS A 12 -4.61 -1.08 -19.30
N PHE A 13 -3.46 -1.11 -18.62
CA PHE A 13 -2.60 0.06 -18.44
C PHE A 13 -1.76 0.26 -19.71
N ALA A 14 -2.04 1.32 -20.47
CA ALA A 14 -1.18 1.78 -21.55
C ALA A 14 -0.28 2.92 -21.04
N ALA A 15 1.03 2.67 -21.04
CA ALA A 15 2.06 3.68 -20.87
C ALA A 15 2.13 4.55 -22.13
N VAL A 16 2.16 5.88 -21.98
CA VAL A 16 2.53 6.78 -23.07
C VAL A 16 3.63 7.73 -22.60
N ALA A 17 4.74 7.65 -23.32
CA ALA A 17 5.98 8.37 -23.15
C ALA A 17 5.88 9.81 -23.68
N LEU A 18 6.64 10.71 -23.04
CA LEU A 18 6.94 12.06 -23.53
C LEU A 18 8.03 12.01 -24.63
N PRO A 19 7.88 12.82 -25.68
CA PRO A 19 8.97 13.69 -26.13
C PRO A 19 8.43 15.11 -26.39
N GLY A 20 9.15 16.22 -26.21
CA GLY A 20 10.53 16.49 -26.58
C GLY A 20 10.55 17.39 -27.83
N CYS A 21 10.83 18.68 -27.63
CA CYS A 21 11.36 19.68 -28.58
C CYS A 21 10.57 20.03 -29.88
N ALA A 22 10.27 21.32 -30.07
CA ALA A 22 10.89 22.14 -31.13
C ALA A 22 10.24 23.53 -31.27
N HIS A 23 11.11 24.51 -31.45
CA HIS A 23 10.88 25.89 -31.83
C HIS A 23 10.23 26.05 -33.23
N PHE A 24 9.72 27.27 -33.47
CA PHE A 24 9.88 28.07 -34.71
C PHE A 24 8.71 28.16 -35.73
N VAL A 25 8.07 29.34 -35.70
CA VAL A 25 7.60 30.25 -36.78
C VAL A 25 6.80 29.68 -37.97
N MET A 26 5.65 30.33 -38.26
CA MET A 26 5.19 30.75 -39.62
C MET A 26 3.90 31.63 -39.45
N PRO A 27 3.40 32.35 -40.48
CA PRO A 27 3.73 33.74 -40.79
C PRO A 27 2.53 34.71 -40.70
N THR A 28 2.83 36.00 -40.75
CA THR A 28 1.88 37.12 -40.84
C THR A 28 1.34 37.30 -42.26
N THR A 29 0.02 37.32 -42.45
CA THR A 29 -0.73 38.03 -43.52
C THR A 29 -2.22 37.84 -43.27
N GLY A 30 -3.15 38.80 -43.32
CA GLY A 30 -3.10 40.23 -43.56
C GLY A 30 -4.54 40.75 -43.45
N GLU A 31 -4.69 41.88 -42.76
CA GLU A 31 -5.55 43.03 -43.13
C GLU A 31 -7.09 42.91 -43.21
N PRO A 32 -7.83 44.04 -43.20
CA PRO A 32 -8.52 44.49 -42.00
C PRO A 32 -10.05 44.58 -42.20
N ASN A 33 -10.82 44.67 -41.11
CA ASN A 33 -12.13 45.29 -41.26
C ASN A 33 -12.55 46.06 -40.00
N SER A 34 -12.64 47.36 -40.20
CA SER A 34 -13.20 48.35 -39.30
C SER A 34 -14.69 48.12 -39.13
N ASN A 35 -15.14 47.89 -37.90
CA ASN A 35 -16.50 48.21 -37.43
C ASN A 35 -16.37 48.48 -35.92
N LEU A 36 -16.39 49.75 -35.50
CA LEU A 36 -17.58 50.50 -35.10
C LEU A 36 -18.15 50.02 -33.74
N SER A 37 -18.09 50.94 -32.78
CA SER A 37 -18.88 51.01 -31.55
C SER A 37 -18.59 49.99 -30.44
N ALA A 38 -18.06 50.47 -29.33
CA ALA A 38 -18.85 50.69 -28.12
C ALA A 38 -17.93 51.08 -26.96
N ASP A 39 -18.28 52.19 -26.34
CA ASP A 39 -17.91 52.60 -25.00
C ASP A 39 -17.94 51.39 -24.05
N ARG A 40 -16.75 50.92 -23.63
CA ARG A 40 -16.62 49.85 -22.64
C ARG A 40 -16.13 50.50 -21.34
N PRO A 41 -16.96 50.58 -20.30
CA PRO A 41 -16.48 50.97 -18.99
C PRO A 41 -15.44 49.92 -18.56
N GLU A 42 -14.26 50.40 -18.22
CA GLU A 42 -13.24 49.63 -17.50
C GLU A 42 -13.90 49.00 -16.25
N PRO A 43 -13.96 47.66 -16.12
CA PRO A 43 -14.45 47.08 -14.89
C PRO A 43 -13.45 47.41 -13.79
N ALA A 44 -13.89 48.20 -12.82
CA ALA A 44 -13.17 48.48 -11.59
C ALA A 44 -12.63 47.17 -10.98
N PRO A 45 -11.46 47.20 -10.32
CA PRO A 45 -10.90 46.00 -9.70
C PRO A 45 -11.90 45.46 -8.67
N GLU A 46 -12.51 44.32 -8.97
CA GLU A 46 -13.31 43.57 -8.02
C GLU A 46 -12.43 43.31 -6.80
N SER A 47 -12.74 44.04 -5.73
CA SER A 47 -12.25 43.81 -4.39
C SER A 47 -12.43 42.33 -4.08
N SER A 48 -11.35 41.56 -4.19
CA SER A 48 -11.24 40.21 -3.65
C SER A 48 -11.39 40.32 -2.14
N GLN A 49 -12.63 40.38 -1.69
CA GLN A 49 -13.01 40.42 -0.30
C GLN A 49 -12.69 39.04 0.27
N ARG A 50 -11.43 38.87 0.71
CA ARG A 50 -10.98 37.67 1.42
C ARG A 50 -11.93 37.49 2.61
N VAL A 51 -12.77 36.47 2.56
CA VAL A 51 -13.60 36.07 3.68
C VAL A 51 -12.65 35.73 4.83
N ARG A 52 -12.58 36.64 5.81
CA ARG A 52 -11.80 36.40 7.03
C ARG A 52 -12.67 35.59 7.98
N CYS A 53 -12.46 34.29 7.99
CA CYS A 53 -13.02 33.43 9.03
C CYS A 53 -12.26 33.70 10.34
N SER A 54 -12.88 34.41 11.28
CA SER A 54 -12.39 34.50 12.65
C SER A 54 -12.76 33.22 13.39
N LEU A 55 -12.01 32.14 13.15
CA LEU A 55 -12.13 30.92 13.94
C LEU A 55 -11.29 31.10 15.22
N PRO A 56 -11.82 30.73 16.40
CA PRO A 56 -11.03 30.78 17.62
C PRO A 56 -9.85 29.83 17.48
N ILE A 57 -8.63 30.36 17.65
CA ILE A 57 -7.42 29.54 17.75
C ILE A 57 -7.56 28.73 19.04
N VAL A 58 -7.85 27.44 18.88
CA VAL A 58 -8.00 26.51 20.00
C VAL A 58 -6.61 26.24 20.57
N ALA A 59 -6.39 26.56 21.85
CA ALA A 59 -5.20 26.12 22.56
C ALA A 59 -5.18 24.57 22.60
N PRO A 60 -4.01 23.92 22.45
CA PRO A 60 -3.91 22.46 22.26
C PRO A 60 -4.53 21.64 23.40
N ASP A 61 -4.71 22.23 24.58
CA ASP A 61 -5.22 21.55 25.78
C ASP A 61 -6.71 21.82 26.07
N SER A 62 -7.38 22.67 25.28
CA SER A 62 -8.73 23.15 25.58
C SER A 62 -9.65 22.98 24.38
N LEU A 63 -10.12 21.76 24.15
CA LEU A 63 -11.19 21.48 23.19
C LEU A 63 -12.55 21.93 23.74
N SER A 64 -12.69 23.24 24.00
CA SER A 64 -13.97 23.88 23.77
C SER A 64 -14.15 23.87 22.26
N SER A 65 -14.70 22.79 21.74
CA SER A 65 -14.95 22.61 20.31
C SER A 65 -15.52 23.91 19.76
N PRO A 66 -14.98 24.49 18.66
CA PRO A 66 -15.75 25.50 17.95
C PRO A 66 -17.13 24.88 17.70
N SER A 67 -18.19 25.68 17.79
CA SER A 67 -19.56 25.22 17.56
C SER A 67 -19.68 24.71 16.12
N LEU A 68 -19.24 23.48 15.89
CA LEU A 68 -19.26 22.81 14.60
C LEU A 68 -20.71 22.55 14.27
N THR A 69 -21.08 22.86 13.04
CA THR A 69 -22.41 22.59 12.51
C THR A 69 -22.28 22.12 11.07
N PHE A 70 -23.38 21.62 10.51
CA PHE A 70 -23.46 21.30 9.08
C PHE A 70 -24.03 22.53 8.37
N SER A 71 -23.15 23.40 7.89
CA SER A 71 -23.49 24.62 7.17
C SER A 71 -22.62 24.76 5.94
N ASP A 72 -23.17 25.29 4.85
CA ASP A 72 -22.47 25.59 3.59
C ASP A 72 -21.46 26.75 3.69
N SER A 73 -21.29 27.35 4.89
CA SER A 73 -20.32 28.42 5.07
C SER A 73 -18.88 27.93 4.85
N PRO A 74 -18.05 28.64 4.07
CA PRO A 74 -16.64 28.28 3.89
C PRO A 74 -15.87 28.29 5.22
N CYS A 75 -16.32 29.08 6.20
CA CYS A 75 -15.74 29.09 7.54
C CYS A 75 -16.04 27.81 8.32
N MET A 76 -17.16 27.15 8.04
CA MET A 76 -17.50 25.87 8.68
C MET A 76 -16.64 24.73 8.13
N LEU A 77 -16.41 24.69 6.81
CA LEU A 77 -15.48 23.75 6.21
C LEU A 77 -14.07 23.89 6.82
N LEU A 78 -13.58 25.13 6.96
CA LEU A 78 -12.29 25.39 7.61
C LEU A 78 -12.28 24.96 9.08
N ALA A 79 -13.39 25.14 9.81
CA ALA A 79 -13.51 24.68 11.19
C ALA A 79 -13.39 23.15 11.31
N TRP A 80 -14.02 22.40 10.40
CA TRP A 80 -13.91 20.93 10.35
C TRP A 80 -12.50 20.47 9.98
N GLN A 81 -11.85 21.14 9.03
CA GLN A 81 -10.45 20.87 8.69
C GLN A 81 -9.51 21.12 9.86
N GLN A 82 -9.68 22.24 10.57
CA GLN A 82 -8.92 22.55 11.76
C GLN A 82 -9.19 21.52 12.86
N PHE A 83 -10.44 21.14 13.10
CA PHE A 83 -10.78 20.10 14.08
C PHE A 83 -10.02 18.79 13.78
N MET A 84 -9.98 18.37 12.52
CA MET A 84 -9.19 17.20 12.10
C MET A 84 -7.70 17.38 12.30
N GLN A 85 -7.15 18.54 11.99
CA GLN A 85 -5.73 18.81 12.23
C GLN A 85 -5.39 18.73 13.72
N HIS A 86 -6.24 19.30 14.59
CA HIS A 86 -6.03 19.25 16.03
C HIS A 86 -6.19 17.83 16.58
N SER A 87 -7.11 17.01 16.03
CA SER A 87 -7.31 15.64 16.50
C SER A 87 -6.09 14.75 16.29
N LEU A 88 -5.26 15.03 15.29
CA LEU A 88 -3.99 14.34 15.03
C LEU A 88 -2.92 14.60 16.10
N HIS A 89 -3.07 15.68 16.87
CA HIS A 89 -2.14 16.02 17.96
C HIS A 89 -2.61 15.50 19.32
N LEU A 90 -3.80 14.89 19.40
CA LEU A 90 -4.33 14.35 20.65
C LEU A 90 -3.74 12.98 20.98
N ASP A 91 -3.27 12.84 22.21
CA ASP A 91 -2.94 11.55 22.78
C ASP A 91 -4.20 10.67 22.98
N THR A 92 -3.99 9.38 23.25
CA THR A 92 -5.09 8.41 23.36
C THR A 92 -6.03 8.72 24.53
N GLU A 93 -5.51 9.23 25.64
CA GLU A 93 -6.30 9.54 26.85
C GLU A 93 -7.13 10.82 26.67
N ALA A 94 -6.55 11.88 26.11
CA ALA A 94 -7.28 13.11 25.76
C ALA A 94 -8.39 12.80 24.75
N ARG A 95 -8.09 11.97 23.73
CA ARG A 95 -9.11 11.56 22.77
C ARG A 95 -10.27 10.81 23.40
N ARG A 96 -10.00 9.87 24.32
CA ARG A 96 -11.05 9.16 25.07
C ARG A 96 -11.89 10.12 25.91
N ARG A 97 -11.26 11.11 26.57
CA ARG A 97 -11.99 12.15 27.32
C ARG A 97 -12.91 12.97 26.43
N VAL A 98 -12.43 13.39 25.25
CA VAL A 98 -13.22 14.15 24.29
C VAL A 98 -14.38 13.30 23.79
N LEU A 99 -14.13 12.06 23.36
CA LEU A 99 -15.16 11.12 22.90
C LEU A 99 -16.27 10.93 23.94
N ALA A 100 -15.93 10.80 25.23
CA ALA A 100 -16.89 10.64 26.31
C ALA A 100 -17.73 11.90 26.57
N SER A 101 -17.27 13.07 26.15
CA SER A 101 -17.95 14.36 26.33
C SER A 101 -18.82 14.77 25.14
N LEU A 102 -18.79 14.02 24.03
CA LEU A 102 -19.53 14.38 22.82
C LEU A 102 -21.04 14.17 23.00
N PRO A 103 -21.87 15.09 22.49
CA PRO A 103 -23.32 14.94 22.52
C PRO A 103 -23.80 13.91 21.51
N ASP A 104 -24.91 13.23 21.80
CA ASP A 104 -25.58 12.30 20.88
C ASP A 104 -26.39 13.09 19.83
N THR A 105 -25.66 13.69 18.90
CA THR A 105 -26.17 14.50 17.78
C THR A 105 -25.42 14.10 16.52
N GLN A 106 -25.95 14.36 15.32
CA GLN A 106 -25.23 14.02 14.09
C GLN A 106 -23.85 14.68 13.99
N VAL A 107 -23.71 15.92 14.48
CA VAL A 107 -22.41 16.61 14.60
C VAL A 107 -21.49 15.87 15.56
N GLY A 108 -22.01 15.45 16.72
CA GLY A 108 -21.27 14.63 17.68
C GLY A 108 -20.85 13.28 17.12
N THR A 109 -21.71 12.63 16.31
CA THR A 109 -21.39 11.40 15.59
C THR A 109 -20.28 11.62 14.57
N ALA A 110 -20.35 12.69 13.78
CA ALA A 110 -19.28 13.06 12.85
C ALA A 110 -17.97 13.34 13.59
N GLN A 111 -18.00 14.10 14.68
CA GLN A 111 -16.83 14.37 15.53
C GLN A 111 -16.25 13.07 16.10
N SER A 112 -17.09 12.18 16.61
CA SER A 112 -16.70 10.89 17.16
C SER A 112 -16.04 9.99 16.12
N ALA A 113 -16.64 9.90 14.94
CA ALA A 113 -16.11 9.11 13.84
C ALA A 113 -14.76 9.67 13.36
N LEU A 114 -14.66 11.00 13.22
CA LEU A 114 -13.41 11.68 12.87
C LEU A 114 -12.30 11.45 13.91
N LEU A 115 -12.59 11.53 15.21
CA LEU A 115 -11.63 11.20 16.27
C LEU A 115 -11.22 9.72 16.21
N SER A 116 -12.18 8.83 15.99
CA SER A 116 -11.95 7.39 15.87
C SER A 116 -11.14 7.01 14.63
N SER A 117 -11.10 7.86 13.61
CA SER A 117 -10.32 7.65 12.39
C SER A 117 -8.80 7.85 12.54
N HIS A 118 -8.33 8.31 13.71
CA HIS A 118 -6.93 8.58 13.99
C HIS A 118 -6.02 7.34 13.79
N PRO A 119 -4.79 7.46 13.24
CA PRO A 119 -3.90 6.33 12.94
C PRO A 119 -3.57 5.40 14.12
N SER A 120 -3.49 5.94 15.34
CA SER A 120 -3.27 5.15 16.56
C SER A 120 -4.47 4.32 17.02
N THR A 121 -5.65 4.54 16.44
CA THR A 121 -6.87 3.80 16.77
C THR A 121 -6.84 2.41 16.10
N PRO A 122 -7.29 1.32 16.78
CA PRO A 122 -7.32 0.00 16.19
C PRO A 122 -8.07 -0.06 14.85
N HIS A 123 -7.58 -0.89 13.92
CA HIS A 123 -8.08 -1.01 12.55
C HIS A 123 -9.61 -1.19 12.46
N LEU A 124 -10.19 -2.11 13.24
CA LEU A 124 -11.64 -2.38 13.21
C LEU A 124 -12.46 -1.15 13.61
N LEU A 125 -11.98 -0.38 14.58
CA LEU A 125 -12.68 0.82 15.04
C LEU A 125 -12.60 1.94 13.99
N ARG A 126 -11.46 2.06 13.29
CA ARG A 126 -11.32 2.96 12.14
C ARG A 126 -12.26 2.59 11.00
N LEU A 127 -12.34 1.31 10.64
CA LEU A 127 -13.27 0.82 9.63
C LEU A 127 -14.72 1.16 10.00
N HIS A 128 -15.11 0.94 11.26
CA HIS A 128 -16.44 1.30 11.73
C HIS A 128 -16.71 2.80 11.61
N SER A 129 -15.76 3.64 12.01
CA SER A 129 -15.89 5.10 11.91
C SER A 129 -16.03 5.59 10.47
N GLN A 130 -15.36 4.92 9.52
CA GLN A 130 -15.47 5.24 8.10
C GLN A 130 -16.89 4.98 7.58
N LEU A 131 -17.51 3.86 7.99
CA LEU A 131 -18.89 3.55 7.64
C LEU A 131 -19.85 4.60 8.20
N GLN A 132 -19.66 5.01 9.45
CA GLN A 132 -20.47 6.09 10.06
C GLN A 132 -20.35 7.40 9.29
N LEU A 133 -19.14 7.78 8.84
CA LEU A 133 -18.97 8.98 8.01
C LEU A 133 -19.66 8.84 6.65
N LEU A 134 -19.55 7.68 6.00
CA LEU A 134 -20.19 7.41 4.71
C LEU A 134 -21.72 7.51 4.80
N GLU A 135 -22.32 7.08 5.91
CA GLU A 135 -23.75 7.21 6.17
C GLU A 135 -24.19 8.67 6.35
N LEU A 136 -23.33 9.53 6.91
CA LEU A 136 -23.62 10.95 7.12
C LEU A 136 -23.47 11.79 5.86
N ILE A 137 -22.56 11.43 4.94
CA ILE A 137 -22.29 12.15 3.68
C ILE A 137 -23.53 12.64 2.90
N PRO A 138 -24.59 11.85 2.68
CA PRO A 138 -25.76 12.32 1.93
C PRO A 138 -26.54 13.46 2.60
N GLU A 139 -26.41 13.62 3.93
CA GLU A 139 -27.10 14.67 4.69
C GLU A 139 -26.28 15.96 4.78
N LEU A 140 -25.02 15.93 4.32
CA LEU A 140 -24.09 17.03 4.47
C LEU A 140 -24.19 18.06 3.33
N PRO A 141 -23.90 19.33 3.63
CA PRO A 141 -23.75 20.35 2.61
C PRO A 141 -22.63 20.01 1.62
N THR A 142 -22.76 20.40 0.35
CA THR A 142 -21.95 19.84 -0.76
C THR A 142 -20.45 19.95 -0.53
N ALA A 143 -19.97 21.12 -0.09
CA ALA A 143 -18.55 21.35 0.16
C ALA A 143 -18.01 20.46 1.29
N LEU A 144 -18.80 20.24 2.35
CA LEU A 144 -18.44 19.37 3.46
C LEU A 144 -18.49 17.89 3.05
N ALA A 145 -19.51 17.52 2.27
CA ALA A 145 -19.67 16.17 1.75
C ALA A 145 -18.48 15.76 0.87
N GLU A 146 -18.03 16.66 -0.02
CA GLU A 146 -16.84 16.44 -0.84
C GLU A 146 -15.57 16.26 0.01
N TYR A 147 -15.41 17.08 1.05
CA TYR A 147 -14.29 16.96 1.98
C TYR A 147 -14.30 15.62 2.73
N PHE A 148 -15.44 15.19 3.27
CA PHE A 148 -15.55 13.90 3.95
C PHE A 148 -15.38 12.73 2.99
N LYS A 149 -15.90 12.80 1.77
CA LYS A 149 -15.65 11.79 0.73
C LYS A 149 -14.15 11.63 0.47
N TRP A 150 -13.45 12.74 0.22
CA TRP A 150 -12.01 12.73 0.02
C TRP A 150 -11.26 12.11 1.22
N LEU A 151 -11.65 12.49 2.45
CA LEU A 151 -11.05 11.93 3.66
C LEU A 151 -11.29 10.42 3.78
N THR A 152 -12.52 9.96 3.56
CA THR A 152 -12.87 8.53 3.63
C THR A 152 -12.17 7.69 2.55
N ASP A 153 -11.96 8.23 1.34
CA ASP A 153 -11.18 7.56 0.29
C ASP A 153 -9.71 7.42 0.69
N HIS A 154 -9.13 8.46 1.28
CA HIS A 154 -7.76 8.40 1.77
C HIS A 154 -7.60 7.39 2.91
N GLN A 155 -8.55 7.39 3.85
CA GLN A 155 -8.58 6.44 4.96
C GLN A 155 -8.76 5.00 4.47
N GLN A 156 -9.56 4.78 3.42
CA GLN A 156 -9.74 3.47 2.81
C GLN A 156 -8.40 2.89 2.35
N ARG A 157 -7.63 3.67 1.60
CA ARG A 157 -6.32 3.24 1.09
C ARG A 157 -5.35 2.93 2.23
N LEU A 158 -5.40 3.71 3.33
CA LEU A 158 -4.59 3.42 4.51
C LEU A 158 -4.96 2.07 5.12
N LEU A 159 -6.26 1.77 5.30
CA LEU A 159 -6.71 0.49 5.84
C LEU A 159 -6.31 -0.70 4.93
N GLU A 160 -6.43 -0.54 3.62
CA GLU A 160 -6.02 -1.57 2.64
C GLU A 160 -4.51 -1.86 2.69
N THR A 161 -3.70 -0.80 2.79
CA THR A 161 -2.24 -0.96 2.90
C THR A 161 -1.84 -1.60 4.22
N GLU A 162 -2.48 -1.24 5.35
CA GLU A 162 -2.24 -1.89 6.64
C GLU A 162 -2.58 -3.38 6.60
N LEU A 163 -3.74 -3.74 6.02
CA LEU A 163 -4.14 -5.13 5.83
C LEU A 163 -3.12 -5.89 4.97
N THR A 164 -2.64 -5.26 3.90
CA THR A 164 -1.63 -5.84 3.01
C THR A 164 -0.32 -6.07 3.77
N VAL A 165 0.14 -5.09 4.54
CA VAL A 165 1.37 -5.19 5.36
C VAL A 165 1.24 -6.30 6.41
N GLN A 166 0.09 -6.41 7.09
CA GLN A 166 -0.17 -7.49 8.04
C GLN A 166 -0.13 -8.87 7.36
N GLY A 167 -0.74 -8.99 6.19
CA GLY A 167 -0.71 -10.22 5.38
C GLY A 167 0.71 -10.62 4.97
N LEU A 168 1.49 -9.65 4.49
CA LEU A 168 2.90 -9.87 4.11
C LEU A 168 3.78 -10.23 5.31
N SER A 169 3.58 -9.58 6.46
CA SER A 169 4.30 -9.91 7.69
C SER A 169 4.04 -11.34 8.13
N ARG A 170 2.78 -11.80 8.05
CA ARG A 170 2.42 -13.19 8.36
C ARG A 170 3.07 -14.16 7.39
N LEU A 171 3.01 -13.89 6.09
CA LEU A 171 3.64 -14.71 5.07
C LEU A 171 5.15 -14.81 5.29
N ASN A 172 5.81 -13.69 5.55
CA ASN A 172 7.25 -13.65 5.81
C ASN A 172 7.62 -14.47 7.06
N SER A 173 6.85 -14.34 8.15
CA SER A 173 7.07 -15.16 9.35
C SER A 173 6.92 -16.66 9.09
N GLN A 174 5.97 -17.05 8.24
CA GLN A 174 5.78 -18.45 7.83
C GLN A 174 6.96 -18.93 6.98
N GLN A 175 7.38 -18.15 5.99
CA GLN A 175 8.53 -18.47 5.15
C GLN A 175 9.81 -18.60 5.97
N GLN A 176 10.00 -17.74 6.98
CA GLN A 176 11.16 -17.83 7.87
C GLN A 176 11.17 -19.14 8.67
N GLN A 177 10.00 -19.60 9.15
CA GLN A 177 9.88 -20.89 9.84
C GLN A 177 10.16 -22.05 8.89
N ASP A 178 9.65 -21.99 7.66
CA ASP A 178 9.88 -23.04 6.65
C ASP A 178 11.36 -23.13 6.25
N ILE A 179 12.03 -21.98 6.09
CA ILE A 179 13.47 -21.91 5.83
C ILE A 179 14.25 -22.56 6.99
N GLN A 180 13.91 -22.23 8.24
CA GLN A 180 14.58 -22.81 9.41
C GLN A 180 14.38 -24.34 9.48
N ARG A 181 13.17 -24.83 9.17
CA ARG A 181 12.91 -26.26 9.09
C ARG A 181 13.74 -26.94 8.01
N LEU A 182 13.75 -26.38 6.80
CA LEU A 182 14.53 -26.93 5.69
C LEU A 182 16.04 -26.91 5.98
N GLN A 183 16.54 -25.87 6.64
CA GLN A 183 17.93 -25.80 7.08
C GLN A 183 18.26 -26.91 8.09
N ALA A 184 17.36 -27.20 9.03
CA ALA A 184 17.53 -28.30 9.98
C ALA A 184 17.53 -29.67 9.27
N GLU A 185 16.63 -29.90 8.32
CA GLU A 185 16.60 -31.12 7.50
C GLU A 185 17.87 -31.29 6.66
N ILE A 186 18.37 -30.21 6.04
CA ILE A 186 19.63 -30.24 5.28
C ILE A 186 20.80 -30.57 6.19
N ALA A 187 20.86 -30.00 7.39
CA ALA A 187 21.92 -30.30 8.35
C ALA A 187 21.89 -31.77 8.77
N GLU A 188 20.70 -32.32 9.04
CA GLU A 188 20.52 -33.75 9.37
C GLU A 188 20.96 -34.65 8.21
N LYS A 189 20.53 -34.36 6.98
CA LYS A 189 20.90 -35.15 5.79
C LYS A 189 22.39 -35.06 5.49
N THR A 190 22.99 -33.89 5.70
CA THR A 190 24.44 -33.70 5.53
C THR A 190 25.22 -34.53 6.56
N ALA A 191 24.76 -34.58 7.81
CA ALA A 191 25.35 -35.45 8.83
C ALA A 191 25.20 -36.95 8.48
N GLN A 192 24.05 -37.36 7.93
CA GLN A 192 23.84 -38.74 7.43
C GLN A 192 24.81 -39.09 6.30
N ILE A 193 24.99 -38.18 5.33
CA ILE A 193 25.95 -38.38 4.23
C ILE A 193 27.37 -38.53 4.78
N GLN A 194 27.80 -37.62 5.66
CA GLN A 194 29.14 -37.70 6.26
C GLN A 194 29.38 -39.01 7.00
N ALA A 195 28.40 -39.49 7.76
CA ALA A 195 28.48 -40.77 8.46
C ALA A 195 28.60 -41.95 7.47
N LEU A 196 27.81 -41.95 6.38
CA LEU A 196 27.89 -42.98 5.35
C LEU A 196 29.24 -42.94 4.62
N THR A 197 29.74 -41.76 4.29
CA THR A 197 31.06 -41.59 3.66
C THR A 197 32.19 -42.07 4.57
N GLU A 198 32.11 -41.84 5.88
CA GLU A 198 33.09 -42.36 6.83
C GLU A 198 33.04 -43.90 6.92
N ILE A 199 31.84 -44.48 6.88
CA ILE A 199 31.66 -45.94 6.83
C ILE A 199 32.26 -46.51 5.54
N GLU A 200 32.03 -45.88 4.39
CA GLU A 200 32.62 -46.28 3.10
C GLU A 200 34.14 -46.20 3.13
N ALA A 201 34.73 -45.10 3.63
CA ALA A 201 36.18 -44.96 3.75
C ALA A 201 36.78 -46.10 4.60
N ARG A 202 36.16 -46.42 5.74
CA ARG A 202 36.56 -47.56 6.59
C ARG A 202 36.39 -48.91 5.90
N LEU A 203 35.36 -49.09 5.08
CA LEU A 203 35.14 -50.33 4.32
C LEU A 203 36.20 -50.50 3.22
N SER A 204 36.56 -49.43 2.53
CA SER A 204 37.60 -49.43 1.50
C SER A 204 38.99 -49.72 2.09
N GLU A 205 39.32 -49.19 3.26
CA GLU A 205 40.57 -49.51 3.97
C GLU A 205 40.64 -50.97 4.45
N ASN A 206 39.49 -51.55 4.82
CA ASN A 206 39.40 -52.93 5.31
C ASN A 206 39.21 -53.98 4.19
N GLN A 207 39.16 -53.58 2.93
CA GLN A 207 39.28 -54.51 1.80
C GLN A 207 40.77 -54.68 1.46
N PRO A 208 41.42 -55.80 1.86
CA PRO A 208 42.74 -56.12 1.34
C PRO A 208 42.62 -56.34 -0.17
N ASP A 209 43.59 -55.78 -0.92
CA ASP A 209 43.82 -55.96 -2.35
C ASP A 209 43.44 -57.38 -2.81
N ARG A 210 42.26 -57.52 -3.44
CA ARG A 210 41.89 -58.71 -4.23
C ARG A 210 42.22 -58.52 -5.70
N SER A 211 43.26 -57.72 -5.99
CA SER A 211 43.73 -57.40 -7.34
C SER A 211 45.19 -57.79 -7.60
N SER A 212 45.82 -58.58 -6.73
CA SER A 212 47.18 -59.05 -6.93
C SER A 212 47.35 -60.46 -6.37
N ASP A 213 46.77 -61.46 -7.01
CA ASP A 213 47.31 -62.83 -7.10
C ASP A 213 46.34 -63.65 -7.96
N ASP A 214 46.77 -63.91 -9.21
CA ASP A 214 46.32 -64.91 -10.19
C ASP A 214 46.31 -64.33 -11.63
N ILE A 215 47.45 -63.80 -12.07
CA ILE A 215 47.83 -63.89 -13.48
C ILE A 215 49.05 -64.80 -13.53
N GLU A 216 48.76 -66.08 -13.75
CA GLU A 216 49.73 -67.11 -14.08
C GLU A 216 50.54 -66.65 -15.32
N PRO A 217 51.88 -66.54 -15.26
CA PRO A 217 52.67 -66.32 -16.46
C PRO A 217 52.72 -67.64 -17.23
N LEU A 218 51.88 -67.76 -18.26
CA LEU A 218 51.99 -68.83 -19.26
C LEU A 218 53.32 -68.70 -20.00
N THR A 219 54.38 -69.28 -19.42
CA THR A 219 55.57 -69.65 -20.16
C THR A 219 55.23 -70.78 -21.12
N GLU A 220 55.25 -70.44 -22.41
CA GLU A 220 56.05 -71.14 -23.41
C GLU A 220 55.75 -72.65 -23.60
N ARG A 221 54.92 -72.94 -24.61
CA ARG A 221 55.09 -74.15 -25.45
C ARG A 221 54.54 -73.91 -26.86
N THR A 222 55.48 -73.62 -27.75
CA THR A 222 55.69 -74.28 -29.04
C THR A 222 54.44 -74.80 -29.78
N ARG A 223 54.31 -74.40 -31.06
CA ARG A 223 54.29 -75.28 -32.25
C ARG A 223 53.17 -74.97 -33.25
N GLU A 224 53.57 -74.51 -34.45
CA GLU A 224 53.12 -74.98 -35.79
C GLU A 224 51.63 -74.69 -36.13
N GLU A 225 51.22 -74.10 -37.26
CA GLU A 225 51.68 -74.28 -38.64
C GLU A 225 51.00 -73.22 -39.55
N ARG A 226 51.78 -72.71 -40.52
CA ARG A 226 51.47 -72.25 -41.89
C ARG A 226 50.08 -71.65 -42.24
N PRO A 227 50.04 -70.44 -42.86
CA PRO A 227 48.95 -70.03 -43.74
C PRO A 227 49.28 -70.43 -45.18
N ASP A 228 48.35 -71.09 -45.89
CA ASP A 228 48.31 -71.10 -47.36
C ASP A 228 46.86 -71.31 -47.83
N ASP A 229 46.41 -70.34 -48.64
CA ASP A 229 45.20 -70.18 -49.47
C ASP A 229 43.80 -70.07 -48.84
#